data_AF-A0A355S6K3-F1
#
_entry.id   AF-A0A355S6K3-F1
#
_cell.length_a   1.000
_cell.length_b   1.000
_cell.length_c   1.000
_cell.angle_alpha   90.00
_cell.angle_beta   90.00
_cell.angle_gamma   90.00
#
_symmetry.space_group_name_H-M   'P 1'
#
loop_
_entity.id
_entity.type
_entity.pdbx_description
1 polymer ?
#
loop_
_entity_poly.entity_id
_entity_poly.type
_entity_poly.pdbx_seq_one_letter_code
_entity_poly.pdbx_strand_id
1 'polypeptide(L)' 'GQGDVLSGLLGALLAGGMGGLNAARSAAWLAGRASEIAVKKHQSPESLIPSDTAHALGGAFRALRQGP' A
#
# COMPACT_ATOMS: atom_id res chain seq x y z
N GLY A 1 8.19 9.71 4.97
CA GLY A 1 7.42 9.70 3.73
C GLY A 1 6.45 8.54 3.56
N GLN A 2 5.82 8.01 4.62
CA GLN A 2 4.74 7.03 4.42
C GLN A 2 3.52 7.67 3.71
N GLY A 3 3.30 8.96 3.97
CA GLY A 3 2.32 9.77 3.23
C GLY A 3 2.61 9.89 1.73
N ASP A 4 3.89 9.87 1.32
CA ASP A 4 4.25 9.92 -0.11
C ASP A 4 3.87 8.62 -0.82
N VAL A 5 4.08 7.47 -0.17
CA VAL A 5 3.64 6.16 -0.67
C VAL A 5 2.12 6.13 -0.81
N LEU A 6 1.40 6.58 0.21
CA LEU A 6 -0.07 6.65 0.18
C LEU A 6 -0.59 7.59 -0.91
N SER A 7 -0.01 8.78 -1.02
CA SER A 7 -0.43 9.78 -2.01
C SER A 7 -0.10 9.33 -3.44
N GLY A 8 1.05 8.67 -3.63
CA GLY A 8 1.42 8.05 -4.90
C GLY A 8 0.45 6.93 -5.31
N LEU A 9 0.06 6.05 -4.37
CA LEU A 9 -0.96 5.04 -4.61
C LEU A 9 -2.31 5.66 -5.00
N LEU A 10 -2.76 6.66 -4.24
CA LEU A 10 -4.02 7.36 -4.53
C LEU A 10 -3.97 8.00 -5.92
N GLY A 11 -2.91 8.73 -6.25
CA GLY A 11 -2.70 9.34 -7.55
C GLY A 11 -2.70 8.32 -8.69
N ALA A 12 -2.02 7.19 -8.52
CA ALA A 12 -1.98 6.12 -9.51
C ALA A 12 -3.36 5.48 -9.72
N LEU A 13 -4.13 5.24 -8.66
CA LEU A 13 -5.47 4.67 -8.75
C LEU A 13 -6.46 5.64 -9.41
N LEU A 14 -6.39 6.92 -9.07
CA LEU A 14 -7.17 7.98 -9.72
C LEU A 14 -6.83 8.09 -11.21
N ALA A 15 -5.54 8.09 -11.56
CA ALA A 15 -5.08 8.10 -12.95
C ALA A 15 -5.52 6.85 -13.72
N GLY A 16 -5.68 5.71 -13.03
CA GLY A 16 -6.25 4.47 -13.56
C GLY A 16 -7.78 4.48 -13.72
N GLY A 17 -8.45 5.60 -13.45
CA GLY A 17 -9.90 5.76 -13.62
C GLY A 17 -10.74 5.29 -12.43
N MET A 18 -10.13 4.99 -11.28
CA MET A 18 -10.88 4.62 -10.08
C MET A 18 -11.56 5.86 -9.47
N GLY A 19 -12.85 5.75 -9.14
CA GLY A 19 -13.57 6.84 -8.48
C GLY A 19 -12.95 7.21 -7.12
N GLY A 20 -12.97 8.51 -6.77
CA GLY A 20 -12.15 9.06 -5.69
C GLY A 20 -12.28 8.36 -4.33
N LEU A 21 -13.50 8.04 -3.90
CA LEU A 21 -13.71 7.33 -2.63
C LEU A 21 -13.15 5.90 -2.67
N ASN A 22 -13.34 5.18 -3.79
CA ASN A 22 -12.80 3.83 -3.95
C ASN A 22 -11.28 3.85 -4.05
N ALA A 23 -10.71 4.86 -4.72
CA ALA A 23 -9.28 5.07 -4.81
C ALA A 23 -8.66 5.33 -3.43
N ALA A 24 -9.27 6.21 -2.64
CA ALA A 24 -8.82 6.51 -1.28
C ALA A 24 -8.86 5.27 -0.36
N ARG A 25 -9.96 4.51 -0.39
CA ARG A 25 -10.12 3.28 0.40
C ARG A 25 -9.09 2.23 0.00
N SER A 26 -8.92 2.03 -1.31
CA SER A 26 -7.98 1.04 -1.86
C SER A 26 -6.53 1.43 -1.57
N ALA A 27 -6.16 2.71 -1.75
CA ALA A 27 -4.83 3.22 -1.44
C ALA A 27 -4.49 3.04 0.04
N ALA A 28 -5.41 3.41 0.95
CA ALA A 28 -5.22 3.25 2.39
C ALA A 28 -5.03 1.78 2.78
N TRP A 29 -5.88 0.89 2.24
CA TRP A 29 -5.75 -0.54 2.48
C TRP A 29 -4.43 -1.10 1.93
N LEU A 30 -4.05 -0.76 0.70
CA LEU A 30 -2.81 -1.23 0.06
C LEU A 30 -1.56 -0.79 0.84
N ALA A 31 -1.51 0.48 1.29
CA ALA A 31 -0.40 0.99 2.07
C ALA A 31 -0.26 0.27 3.43
N GLY A 32 -1.38 0.03 4.13
CA GLY A 32 -1.39 -0.72 5.38
C GLY A 32 -0.96 -2.18 5.19
N ARG A 33 -1.56 -2.87 4.21
CA ARG A 33 -1.23 -4.28 3.93
C ARG A 33 0.19 -4.49 3.46
N ALA A 34 0.75 -3.56 2.67
CA ALA A 34 2.14 -3.63 2.28
C ALA A 34 3.07 -3.45 3.48
N SER A 35 2.73 -2.53 4.40
CA SER A 35 3.47 -2.34 5.64
C SER A 35 3.45 -3.59 6.53
N GLU A 36 2.28 -4.22 6.69
CA GLU A 36 2.18 -5.50 7.41
C GLU A 36 3.03 -6.60 6.78
N ILE A 37 3.03 -6.71 5.45
CA ILE A 37 3.83 -7.70 4.73
C ILE A 37 5.33 -7.44 4.93
N ALA A 38 5.77 -6.19 4.88
CA ALA A 38 7.16 -5.81 5.10
C ALA A 38 7.64 -6.20 6.51
N VAL A 39 6.82 -5.89 7.53
CA VAL A 39 7.09 -6.28 8.93
C VAL A 39 7.12 -7.80 9.08
N LYS A 40 6.14 -8.53 8.53
CA LYS A 40 6.10 -10.00 8.63
C LYS A 40 7.26 -10.69 7.94
N LYS A 41 7.85 -10.07 6.91
CA LYS A 41 8.98 -10.64 6.19
C LYS A 41 10.27 -10.46 6.97
N HIS A 42 10.73 -9.22 7.14
CA HIS A 42 12.09 -8.95 7.62
C HIS A 42 12.27 -7.63 8.39
N GLN A 43 11.21 -6.81 8.54
CA GLN A 43 11.30 -5.51 9.21
C GLN A 43 10.66 -5.53 10.59
N SER A 44 11.08 -4.62 11.49
CA SER A 44 10.32 -4.32 12.70
C SER A 44 9.42 -3.11 12.45
N PRO A 45 8.34 -2.93 13.25
CA PRO A 45 7.54 -1.72 13.18
C PRO A 45 8.35 -0.42 13.35
N GLU A 46 9.37 -0.45 14.20
CA GLU A 46 10.25 0.69 14.50
C GLU A 46 11.27 0.97 13.38
N SER A 47 11.70 -0.06 12.64
CA SER A 47 12.65 0.09 11.52
C SER A 47 11.97 0.35 10.19
N LEU A 48 10.63 0.25 10.12
CA LEU A 48 9.89 0.28 8.87
C LEU A 48 10.00 1.66 8.19
N ILE A 49 10.65 1.70 7.03
CA ILE A 49 10.75 2.91 6.20
C ILE A 49 9.80 2.85 5.00
N PRO A 50 9.48 4.00 4.36
CA PRO A 50 8.52 4.05 3.26
C PRO A 50 8.89 3.16 2.06
N SER A 51 10.19 3.00 1.78
CA SER A 51 10.65 2.13 0.70
C SER A 51 10.38 0.65 0.97
N ASP A 52 10.41 0.19 2.23
CA ASP A 52 10.01 -1.18 2.57
C ASP A 52 8.54 -1.43 2.23
N THR A 53 7.67 -0.49 2.62
CA THR A 53 6.24 -0.52 2.27
C THR A 53 6.06 -0.50 0.75
N ALA A 54 6.78 0.36 0.02
CA ALA A 54 6.72 0.43 -1.43
C ALA A 54 7.14 -0.89 -2.11
N HIS A 55 8.24 -1.51 -1.66
CA HIS A 55 8.70 -2.81 -2.17
C HIS A 55 7.70 -3.95 -1.90
N ALA A 56 6.91 -3.84 -0.84
CA ALA A 56 5.92 -4.84 -0.47
C ALA A 56 4.57 -4.70 -1.23
N LEU A 57 4.36 -3.64 -2.03
CA LEU A 57 3.10 -3.38 -2.73
C LEU A 57 2.67 -4.52 -3.65
N GLY A 58 3.62 -5.19 -4.33
CA GLY A 58 3.29 -6.34 -5.17
C GLY A 58 2.61 -7.47 -4.40
N GLY A 59 2.96 -7.66 -3.12
CA GLY A 59 2.27 -8.58 -2.22
C GLY A 59 0.88 -8.10 -1.83
N ALA A 60 0.74 -6.81 -1.50
CA ALA A 60 -0.55 -6.22 -1.14
C ALA A 60 -1.56 -6.30 -2.30
N PHE A 61 -1.15 -6.00 -3.54
CA PHE A 61 -2.03 -6.14 -4.71
C PHE A 61 -2.46 -7.58 -4.98
N ARG A 62 -1.59 -8.56 -4.73
CA ARG A 62 -1.97 -9.98 -4.83
C ARG A 62 -3.01 -10.34 -3.77
N ALA A 63 -2.82 -9.90 -2.53
CA ALA A 63 -3.80 -10.09 -1.45
C ALA A 63 -5.16 -9.44 -1.79
N LEU A 64 -5.16 -8.23 -2.35
CA LEU A 64 -6.40 -7.55 -2.73
C LEU A 64 -7.23 -8.35 -3.74
N ARG A 65 -6.58 -9.03 -4.69
CA ARG A 65 -7.25 -9.85 -5.71
C ARG A 65 -7.77 -11.19 -5.17
N GLN A 66 -7.21 -11.67 -4.07
CA GLN A 66 -7.62 -12.95 -3.47
C GLN A 66 -8.86 -12.80 -2.56
N GLY A 67 -9.30 -11.56 -2.30
CA GLY A 67 -10.33 -11.28 -1.31
C GLY A 67 -9.75 -11.29 0.11
N PRO A 68 -10.39 -10.57 1.06
CA PRO A 68 -10.03 -10.64 2.47
C PRO A 68 -10.33 -12.01 3.10
#